data_AF-A0A679FUP8-F1
#
_entry.id   AF-A0A679FUP8-F1
#
_cell.length_a   1.000
_cell.length_b   1.000
_cell.length_c   1.000
_cell.angle_alpha   90.00
_cell.angle_beta   90.00
_cell.angle_gamma   90.00
#
_symmetry.space_group_name_H-M   'P 1'
#
loop_
_entity.id
_entity.type
_entity.pdbx_description
1 polymer ?
#
loop_
_entity_poly.entity_id
_entity_poly.type
_entity_poly.pdbx_seq_one_letter_code
_entity_poly.pdbx_strand_id
1 'polypeptide(L)'
;MSAKVISLFAENPIIFMGYSITDENIRNFLKDIYTCLENEEEYKAFEDRLVIIEYKESVQNPIIGSHSVYFDGVQIKLTKIIVEDFTLLYKEMQKLEDIVELKDIKRLRNLVYQIVYDYKGEAKKVINLLDDEEYDGNEVVVAIGKESELLDVVGITGISAKDIFKDLVFDSLDSKLKNRYDYLVEKQLPQLLRGNTVLPVHKYLQKIENESVIIDEKVRKMAGYSPEDLLNNNIKKDREAYLESKFSSLEEIVNSNLPSTKKLNFLVLRAALHADDKELKSFLRTHYKEFESYRFGPTMLRKMICILDIKAYKSSA
;
A
#
# COMPACT_ATOMS: atom_id res chain seq x y z
N MET A 1 -23.05 9.52 -30.66
CA MET A 1 -21.80 9.07 -29.99
C MET A 1 -22.01 9.04 -28.48
N SER A 2 -21.20 8.32 -27.70
CA SER A 2 -21.40 8.21 -26.24
C SER A 2 -20.80 9.41 -25.49
N ALA A 3 -21.46 9.89 -24.43
CA ALA A 3 -21.02 11.04 -23.62
C ALA A 3 -19.57 10.95 -23.10
N LYS A 4 -19.04 9.73 -22.94
CA LYS A 4 -17.65 9.48 -22.53
C LYS A 4 -16.61 9.94 -23.56
N VAL A 5 -16.95 9.87 -24.85
CA VAL A 5 -16.05 10.27 -25.94
C VAL A 5 -15.92 11.80 -26.00
N ILE A 6 -17.03 12.51 -25.79
CA ILE A 6 -17.06 13.99 -25.77
C ILE A 6 -16.25 14.53 -24.58
N SER A 7 -16.46 13.97 -23.39
CA SER A 7 -15.71 14.35 -22.18
C SER A 7 -14.20 14.11 -22.34
N LEU A 8 -13.78 13.05 -23.03
CA LEU A 8 -12.35 12.79 -23.30
C LEU A 8 -11.69 13.92 -24.11
N PHE A 9 -12.43 14.49 -25.08
CA PHE A 9 -11.94 15.53 -25.99
C PHE A 9 -12.04 16.94 -25.40
N ALA A 10 -13.04 17.19 -24.56
CA ALA A 10 -13.12 18.40 -23.76
C ALA A 10 -12.08 18.44 -22.62
N GLU A 11 -11.41 17.33 -22.30
CA GLU A 11 -10.44 17.21 -21.19
C GLU A 11 -8.97 17.01 -21.60
N ASN A 12 -8.68 16.62 -22.85
CA ASN A 12 -7.32 16.28 -23.29
C ASN A 12 -6.96 16.96 -24.62
N PRO A 13 -5.67 17.30 -24.85
CA PRO A 13 -5.23 17.84 -26.12
C PRO A 13 -5.41 16.82 -27.26
N ILE A 14 -5.85 17.30 -28.42
CA ILE A 14 -6.05 16.49 -29.63
C ILE A 14 -5.01 16.94 -30.64
N ILE A 15 -4.13 16.01 -31.04
CA ILE A 15 -3.03 16.28 -31.95
C ILE A 15 -3.20 15.42 -33.21
N PHE A 16 -3.46 16.07 -34.35
CA PHE A 16 -3.48 15.42 -35.66
C PHE A 16 -2.09 15.52 -36.30
N MET A 17 -1.47 14.39 -36.63
CA MET A 17 -0.13 14.35 -37.24
C MET A 17 -0.19 13.69 -38.62
N GLY A 18 0.41 14.31 -39.62
CA GLY A 18 0.53 13.73 -40.96
C GLY A 18 -0.76 13.78 -41.79
N TYR A 19 -1.75 14.56 -41.36
CA TYR A 19 -2.96 14.82 -42.11
C TYR A 19 -3.06 16.28 -42.50
N SER A 20 -3.71 16.55 -43.64
CA SER A 20 -4.07 17.90 -44.02
C SER A 20 -5.42 18.29 -43.42
N ILE A 21 -5.58 19.56 -43.08
CA ILE A 21 -6.88 20.11 -42.64
C ILE A 21 -7.97 20.07 -43.72
N THR A 22 -7.60 19.76 -44.96
CA THR A 22 -8.54 19.56 -46.07
C THR A 22 -9.13 18.15 -46.13
N ASP A 23 -8.66 17.21 -45.31
CA ASP A 23 -9.16 15.83 -45.28
C ASP A 23 -10.61 15.77 -44.78
N GLU A 24 -11.52 15.24 -45.60
CA GLU A 24 -12.95 15.15 -45.26
C GLU A 24 -13.24 14.36 -43.99
N ASN A 25 -12.42 13.36 -43.65
CA ASN A 25 -12.61 12.58 -42.43
C ASN A 25 -12.31 13.41 -41.18
N ILE A 26 -11.25 14.22 -41.20
CA ILE A 26 -10.92 15.14 -40.10
C ILE A 26 -12.01 16.20 -39.97
N ARG A 27 -12.49 16.72 -41.10
CA ARG A 27 -13.55 17.73 -41.12
C ARG A 27 -14.84 17.20 -40.51
N ASN A 28 -15.27 16.01 -40.91
CA ASN A 28 -16.46 15.35 -40.36
C ASN A 28 -16.28 15.03 -38.86
N PHE A 29 -15.09 14.56 -38.46
CA PHE A 29 -14.78 14.29 -37.07
C PHE A 29 -14.85 15.55 -36.18
N LEU A 30 -14.24 16.67 -36.61
CA LEU A 30 -14.27 17.93 -35.87
C LEU A 30 -15.70 18.46 -35.77
N LYS A 31 -16.48 18.34 -36.85
CA LYS A 31 -17.89 18.75 -36.88
C LYS A 31 -18.73 17.95 -35.88
N ASP A 32 -18.60 16.63 -35.87
CA ASP A 32 -19.38 15.79 -34.97
C ASP A 32 -19.10 16.11 -33.49
N ILE A 33 -17.84 16.37 -33.12
CA ILE A 33 -17.50 16.80 -31.76
C ILE A 33 -18.08 18.17 -31.45
N TYR A 34 -17.91 19.13 -32.37
CA TYR A 34 -18.39 20.50 -32.15
C TYR A 34 -19.92 20.56 -31.96
N THR A 35 -20.69 19.72 -32.68
CA THR A 35 -22.15 19.62 -32.49
C THR A 35 -22.59 19.07 -31.14
N CYS A 36 -21.68 18.45 -30.39
CA CYS A 36 -21.94 17.86 -29.09
C CYS A 36 -21.55 18.78 -27.92
N LEU A 37 -21.00 19.96 -28.19
CA LEU A 37 -20.67 20.97 -27.19
C LEU A 37 -21.85 21.92 -27.01
N GLU A 38 -22.09 22.41 -25.79
CA GLU A 38 -23.34 23.11 -25.47
C GLU A 38 -23.12 24.57 -25.05
N ASN A 39 -21.91 24.96 -24.64
CA ASN A 39 -21.62 26.30 -24.11
C ASN A 39 -20.31 26.92 -24.62
N GLU A 40 -20.20 28.25 -24.57
CA GLU A 40 -19.03 29.01 -25.04
C GLU A 40 -17.71 28.59 -24.37
N GLU A 41 -17.76 28.17 -23.12
CA GLU A 41 -16.58 27.71 -22.38
C GLU A 41 -16.03 26.40 -22.94
N GLU A 42 -16.91 25.44 -23.25
CA GLU A 42 -16.58 24.18 -23.90
C GLU A 42 -16.03 24.38 -25.31
N TYR A 43 -16.65 25.26 -26.10
CA TYR A 43 -16.15 25.60 -27.43
C TYR A 43 -14.73 26.16 -27.37
N LYS A 44 -14.48 27.13 -26.48
CA LYS A 44 -13.16 27.74 -26.32
C LYS A 44 -12.13 26.73 -25.79
N ALA A 45 -12.49 25.93 -24.79
CA ALA A 45 -11.60 24.91 -24.24
C ALA A 45 -11.24 23.83 -25.27
N PHE A 46 -12.15 23.50 -26.18
CA PHE A 46 -11.91 22.61 -27.29
C PHE A 46 -10.96 23.24 -28.32
N GLU A 47 -11.19 24.48 -28.75
CA GLU A 47 -10.31 25.21 -29.68
C GLU A 47 -8.87 25.35 -29.16
N ASP A 48 -8.70 25.68 -27.88
CA ASP A 48 -7.39 25.84 -27.23
C ASP A 48 -6.56 24.54 -27.21
N ARG A 49 -7.21 23.39 -27.43
CA ARG A 49 -6.62 22.04 -27.31
C ARG A 49 -6.43 21.32 -28.64
N LEU A 50 -6.90 21.93 -29.73
CA LEU A 50 -6.76 21.39 -31.07
C LEU A 50 -5.42 21.80 -31.68
N VAL A 51 -4.61 20.81 -32.04
CA VAL A 51 -3.34 21.00 -32.72
C VAL A 51 -3.29 20.13 -33.98
N ILE A 52 -2.92 20.74 -35.11
CA ILE A 52 -2.60 20.01 -36.34
C ILE A 52 -1.14 20.20 -36.71
N ILE A 53 -0.49 19.11 -37.09
CA ILE A 53 0.91 19.06 -37.47
C ILE A 53 1.00 18.55 -38.91
N GLU A 54 1.31 19.47 -39.81
CA GLU A 54 1.42 19.21 -41.24
C GLU A 54 2.89 19.10 -41.68
N TYR A 55 3.15 18.14 -42.55
CA TYR A 55 4.42 18.01 -43.23
C TYR A 55 4.47 18.91 -44.46
N LYS A 56 5.54 19.68 -44.62
CA LYS A 56 5.77 20.45 -45.86
C LYS A 56 7.26 20.50 -46.19
N GLU A 57 7.60 19.95 -47.36
CA GLU A 57 8.94 20.08 -47.92
C GLU A 57 9.26 21.57 -48.17
N SER A 58 10.47 22.01 -47.80
CA SER A 58 11.00 23.38 -47.97
C SER A 58 10.70 24.39 -46.83
N VAL A 59 10.51 23.93 -45.59
CA VAL A 59 10.29 24.80 -44.42
C VAL A 59 11.44 24.60 -43.42
N GLN A 60 12.50 25.40 -43.55
CA GLN A 60 13.73 25.28 -42.74
C GLN A 60 13.53 25.41 -41.22
N ASN A 61 12.46 26.06 -40.77
CA ASN A 61 12.15 26.24 -39.34
C ASN A 61 10.66 25.95 -39.10
N PRO A 62 10.28 25.28 -37.99
CA PRO A 62 8.88 25.04 -37.66
C PRO A 62 8.06 26.32 -37.67
N ILE A 63 6.96 26.34 -38.41
CA ILE A 63 6.01 27.47 -38.44
C ILE A 63 4.85 27.12 -37.52
N ILE A 64 4.61 27.95 -36.51
CA ILE A 64 3.50 27.82 -35.56
C ILE A 64 2.57 29.01 -35.74
N GLY A 65 1.27 28.74 -35.88
CA GLY A 65 0.27 29.81 -35.98
C GLY A 65 -1.14 29.33 -35.71
N SER A 66 -2.05 30.27 -35.47
CA SER A 66 -3.47 29.96 -35.42
C SER A 66 -4.01 29.78 -36.84
N HIS A 67 -4.85 28.76 -37.01
CA HIS A 67 -5.58 28.51 -38.23
C HIS A 67 -7.08 28.42 -37.91
N SER A 68 -7.91 28.95 -38.79
CA SER A 68 -9.37 28.84 -38.66
C SER A 68 -9.90 27.99 -39.80
N VAL A 69 -10.76 27.04 -39.46
CA VAL A 69 -11.45 26.20 -40.43
C VAL A 69 -12.94 26.49 -40.37
N TYR A 70 -13.53 26.64 -41.54
CA TYR A 70 -14.95 26.97 -41.68
C TYR A 70 -15.70 25.77 -42.24
N PHE A 71 -16.78 25.39 -41.56
CA PHE A 71 -17.67 24.30 -41.96
C PHE A 71 -19.12 24.72 -41.76
N ASP A 72 -19.94 24.72 -42.82
CA ASP A 72 -21.40 24.92 -42.73
C ASP A 72 -21.86 26.06 -41.78
N GLY A 73 -21.14 27.18 -41.77
CA GLY A 73 -21.42 28.35 -40.92
C GLY A 73 -20.75 28.37 -39.54
N VAL A 74 -20.03 27.31 -39.16
CA VAL A 74 -19.24 27.19 -37.93
C VAL A 74 -17.76 27.46 -38.22
N GLN A 75 -17.13 28.30 -37.39
CA GLN A 75 -15.68 28.54 -37.42
C GLN A 75 -15.03 27.82 -36.23
N ILE A 76 -14.03 26.99 -36.50
CA ILE A 76 -13.22 26.33 -35.46
C ILE A 76 -11.80 26.84 -35.57
N LYS A 77 -11.27 27.39 -34.48
CA LYS A 77 -9.86 27.78 -34.37
C LYS A 77 -9.03 26.62 -33.84
N LEU A 78 -7.82 26.50 -34.37
CA LEU A 78 -6.86 25.49 -33.95
C LEU A 78 -5.43 26.01 -34.09
N THR A 79 -4.49 25.35 -33.42
CA THR A 79 -3.07 25.60 -33.58
C THR A 79 -2.53 24.76 -34.73
N LYS A 80 -1.91 25.40 -35.72
CA LYS A 80 -1.26 24.75 -36.85
C LYS A 80 0.25 24.83 -36.71
N ILE A 81 0.90 23.68 -36.79
CA ILE A 81 2.34 23.52 -36.78
C ILE A 81 2.74 22.91 -38.14
N ILE A 82 3.69 23.54 -38.83
CA ILE A 82 4.24 23.03 -40.09
C ILE A 82 5.69 22.65 -39.84
N VAL A 83 6.06 21.42 -40.17
CA VAL A 83 7.41 20.88 -40.00
C VAL A 83 7.89 20.20 -41.28
N GLU A 84 9.20 20.23 -41.51
CA GLU A 84 9.86 19.41 -42.53
C GLU A 84 10.50 18.13 -41.96
N ASP A 85 10.60 18.03 -40.63
CA ASP A 85 11.13 16.85 -39.94
C ASP A 85 10.42 16.68 -38.59
N PHE A 86 9.69 15.57 -38.44
CA PHE A 86 9.00 15.22 -37.20
C PHE A 86 9.98 14.87 -36.05
N THR A 87 11.26 14.62 -36.34
CA THR A 87 12.28 14.35 -35.32
C THR A 87 12.40 15.50 -34.34
N LEU A 88 12.21 16.75 -34.78
CA LEU A 88 12.19 17.92 -33.90
C LEU A 88 11.02 17.85 -32.90
N LEU A 89 9.83 17.50 -33.38
CA LEU A 89 8.65 17.33 -32.53
C LEU A 89 8.88 16.22 -31.51
N TYR A 90 9.37 15.05 -31.94
CA TYR A 90 9.61 13.93 -31.05
C TYR A 90 10.67 14.22 -29.98
N LYS A 91 11.71 15.00 -30.31
CA LYS A 91 12.71 15.45 -29.34
C LYS A 91 12.11 16.39 -28.29
N GLU A 92 11.22 17.30 -28.67
CA GLU A 92 10.53 18.17 -27.71
C GLU A 92 9.50 17.39 -26.88
N MET A 93 8.79 16.43 -27.49
CA MET A 93 7.88 15.54 -26.75
C MET A 93 8.61 14.64 -25.76
N GLN A 94 9.85 14.24 -26.06
CA GLN A 94 10.67 13.45 -25.15
C GLN A 94 11.10 14.25 -23.90
N LYS A 95 11.19 15.58 -24.00
CA LYS A 95 11.46 16.47 -22.85
C LYS A 95 10.23 16.72 -21.99
N LEU A 96 9.03 16.42 -22.49
CA LEU A 96 7.83 16.29 -21.68
C LEU A 96 7.94 14.97 -20.90
N GLU A 97 8.91 14.87 -20.00
CA GLU A 97 9.02 13.73 -19.08
C GLU A 97 7.68 13.51 -18.39
N ASP A 98 7.33 12.24 -18.17
CA ASP A 98 6.11 11.79 -17.53
C ASP A 98 5.80 12.65 -16.29
N ILE A 99 4.85 13.57 -16.43
CA ILE A 99 4.32 14.34 -15.30
C ILE A 99 3.39 13.37 -14.54
N VAL A 100 4.00 12.42 -13.83
CA VAL A 100 3.32 11.49 -12.91
C VAL A 100 2.43 12.28 -11.96
N GLU A 101 2.91 13.45 -11.51
CA GLU A 101 2.18 14.40 -10.66
C GLU A 101 0.83 14.86 -11.25
N LEU A 102 0.68 14.98 -12.57
CA LEU A 102 -0.58 15.42 -13.19
C LEU A 102 -1.63 14.31 -13.23
N LYS A 103 -1.24 13.04 -13.33
CA LYS A 103 -2.18 11.92 -13.26
C LYS A 103 -2.78 11.83 -11.86
N ASP A 104 -1.96 12.01 -10.83
CA ASP A 104 -2.42 11.99 -9.45
C ASP A 104 -3.26 13.20 -9.10
N ILE A 105 -2.89 14.40 -9.57
CA ILE A 105 -3.73 15.61 -9.42
C ILE A 105 -5.07 15.46 -10.16
N LYS A 106 -5.08 14.91 -11.39
CA LYS A 106 -6.33 14.64 -12.12
C LYS A 106 -7.19 13.60 -11.41
N ARG A 107 -6.57 12.55 -10.84
CA ARG A 107 -7.26 11.53 -10.03
C ARG A 107 -7.85 12.14 -8.76
N LEU A 108 -7.10 13.01 -8.07
CA LEU A 108 -7.57 13.76 -6.90
C LEU A 108 -8.74 14.67 -7.26
N ARG A 109 -8.64 15.42 -8.36
CA ARG A 109 -9.70 16.31 -8.86
C ARG A 109 -10.98 15.53 -9.17
N ASN A 110 -10.87 14.40 -9.85
CA ASN A 110 -12.03 13.57 -10.21
C ASN A 110 -12.68 12.93 -8.97
N LEU A 111 -11.87 12.51 -7.98
CA LEU A 111 -12.36 12.07 -6.67
C LEU A 111 -13.12 13.18 -5.94
N VAL A 112 -12.54 14.39 -5.86
CA VAL A 112 -13.19 15.55 -5.25
C VAL A 112 -14.50 15.91 -5.98
N TYR A 113 -14.51 15.86 -7.32
CA TYR A 113 -15.70 16.17 -8.11
C TYR A 113 -16.82 15.14 -7.89
N GLN A 114 -16.52 13.84 -7.87
CA GLN A 114 -17.49 12.80 -7.53
C GLN A 114 -18.08 12.97 -6.12
N ILE A 115 -17.23 13.35 -5.15
CA ILE A 115 -17.65 13.62 -3.77
C ILE A 115 -18.64 14.79 -3.70
N VAL A 116 -18.42 15.84 -4.49
CA VAL A 116 -19.30 17.03 -4.52
C VAL A 116 -20.61 16.74 -5.25
N TYR A 117 -20.59 15.92 -6.30
CA TYR A 117 -21.77 15.59 -7.10
C TYR A 117 -22.73 14.61 -6.38
N ASP A 118 -22.22 13.66 -5.59
CA ASP A 118 -23.02 12.72 -4.79
C ASP A 118 -23.40 13.27 -3.39
N TYR A 119 -23.20 14.57 -3.16
CA TYR A 119 -23.27 15.17 -1.83
C TYR A 119 -24.71 15.38 -1.33
N LYS A 120 -25.08 14.68 -0.25
CA LYS A 120 -26.26 14.95 0.61
C LYS A 120 -25.90 15.72 1.89
N GLY A 121 -25.14 16.82 1.78
CA GLY A 121 -25.19 17.88 2.80
C GLY A 121 -24.52 17.63 4.15
N GLU A 122 -23.59 16.67 4.32
CA GLU A 122 -22.84 16.51 5.58
C GLU A 122 -21.35 16.81 5.42
N ALA A 123 -20.85 17.78 6.19
CA ALA A 123 -19.48 18.28 6.13
C ALA A 123 -18.45 17.16 6.42
N LYS A 124 -17.61 16.84 5.44
CA LYS A 124 -16.51 15.86 5.60
C LYS A 124 -15.16 16.57 5.57
N LYS A 125 -14.27 16.12 6.46
CA LYS A 125 -12.90 16.64 6.62
C LYS A 125 -11.91 15.65 6.01
N VAL A 126 -10.96 16.15 5.22
CA VAL A 126 -9.87 15.36 4.62
C VAL A 126 -8.68 15.40 5.57
N ILE A 127 -8.11 14.24 5.90
CA ILE A 127 -6.92 14.11 6.77
C ILE A 127 -5.77 13.57 5.91
N ASN A 128 -4.62 14.24 5.95
CA ASN A 128 -3.38 13.73 5.36
C ASN A 128 -2.72 12.77 6.35
N LEU A 129 -2.40 11.55 5.91
CA LEU A 129 -2.02 10.41 6.77
C LEU A 129 -0.56 9.98 6.64
N LEU A 130 0.25 10.71 5.89
CA LEU A 130 1.66 10.39 5.68
C LEU A 130 2.51 11.49 6.33
N ASP A 131 2.98 11.20 7.54
CA ASP A 131 4.01 11.97 8.26
C ASP A 131 5.18 11.01 8.57
N ASP A 132 5.56 10.20 7.57
CA ASP A 132 6.74 9.32 7.61
C ASP A 132 7.85 9.94 6.74
N GLU A 133 9.02 10.18 7.34
CA GLU A 133 10.21 10.75 6.70
C GLU A 133 10.84 9.83 5.61
N GLU A 134 10.29 8.63 5.39
CA GLU A 134 10.75 7.63 4.40
C GLU A 134 9.76 7.40 3.23
N TYR A 135 8.82 8.31 2.98
CA TYR A 135 7.88 8.16 1.87
C TYR A 135 8.51 8.52 0.51
N ASP A 136 8.50 7.57 -0.44
CA ASP A 136 9.14 7.70 -1.78
C ASP A 136 8.23 8.31 -2.88
N GLY A 137 7.02 8.74 -2.52
CA GLY A 137 6.13 9.48 -3.42
C GLY A 137 5.06 8.67 -4.14
N ASN A 138 5.07 7.33 -4.12
CA ASN A 138 4.31 6.55 -5.11
C ASN A 138 2.90 6.04 -4.70
N GLU A 139 2.45 6.19 -3.45
CA GLU A 139 1.15 5.65 -3.01
C GLU A 139 0.34 6.60 -2.11
N VAL A 140 -0.69 7.24 -2.68
CA VAL A 140 -1.65 8.05 -1.92
C VAL A 140 -2.88 7.20 -1.53
N VAL A 141 -3.05 6.99 -0.22
CA VAL A 141 -4.24 6.31 0.34
C VAL A 141 -5.18 7.34 0.97
N VAL A 142 -6.40 7.46 0.45
CA VAL A 142 -7.44 8.36 0.97
C VAL A 142 -8.56 7.53 1.61
N ALA A 143 -8.76 7.70 2.91
CA ALA A 143 -9.86 7.08 3.65
C ALA A 143 -10.87 8.15 4.09
N ILE A 144 -12.15 7.96 3.78
CA ILE A 144 -13.23 8.93 4.05
C ILE A 144 -14.33 8.27 4.89
N GLY A 145 -14.59 8.81 6.07
CA GLY A 145 -15.48 8.27 7.10
C GLY A 145 -15.53 9.21 8.31
N LYS A 146 -16.23 8.84 9.38
CA LYS A 146 -16.20 9.61 10.64
C LYS A 146 -14.80 9.51 11.25
N GLU A 147 -14.30 10.59 11.85
CA GLU A 147 -12.93 10.66 12.41
C GLU A 147 -12.62 9.49 13.36
N SER A 148 -13.59 9.09 14.20
CA SER A 148 -13.47 7.91 15.06
C SER A 148 -13.27 6.62 14.27
N GLU A 149 -14.06 6.37 13.23
CA GLU A 149 -14.00 5.15 12.41
C GLU A 149 -12.74 5.10 11.54
N LEU A 150 -12.27 6.25 11.05
CA LEU A 150 -11.05 6.33 10.24
C LEU A 150 -9.78 6.15 11.05
N LEU A 151 -9.69 6.76 12.23
CA LEU A 151 -8.56 6.54 13.15
C LEU A 151 -8.51 5.08 13.61
N ASP A 152 -9.67 4.45 13.81
CA ASP A 152 -9.81 3.04 14.17
C ASP A 152 -9.34 2.10 13.05
N VAL A 153 -9.72 2.39 11.80
CA VAL A 153 -9.32 1.57 10.65
C VAL A 153 -7.84 1.76 10.34
N VAL A 154 -7.37 2.99 10.14
CA VAL A 154 -6.05 3.25 9.54
C VAL A 154 -4.90 2.93 10.50
N GLY A 155 -5.01 3.28 11.79
CA GLY A 155 -3.96 3.03 12.78
C GLY A 155 -3.72 1.54 13.07
N ILE A 156 -4.77 0.72 12.99
CA ILE A 156 -4.72 -0.71 13.28
C ILE A 156 -4.50 -1.53 12.00
N THR A 157 -5.03 -1.12 10.85
CA THR A 157 -4.76 -1.81 9.57
C THR A 157 -3.31 -1.69 9.11
N GLY A 158 -2.61 -0.64 9.55
CA GLY A 158 -1.17 -0.48 9.32
C GLY A 158 -0.27 -1.37 10.18
N ILE A 159 -0.81 -2.08 11.18
CA ILE A 159 -0.02 -2.93 12.07
C ILE A 159 0.45 -4.17 11.33
N SER A 160 1.76 -4.29 11.14
CA SER A 160 2.37 -5.43 10.47
C SER A 160 2.58 -6.61 11.42
N ALA A 161 2.86 -7.79 10.87
CA ALA A 161 3.31 -8.94 11.66
C ALA A 161 4.58 -8.62 12.50
N LYS A 162 5.49 -7.80 11.96
CA LYS A 162 6.72 -7.40 12.64
C LYS A 162 6.41 -6.57 13.88
N ASP A 163 5.43 -5.66 13.78
CA ASP A 163 4.99 -4.85 14.92
C ASP A 163 4.40 -5.71 16.03
N ILE A 164 3.62 -6.74 15.68
CA ILE A 164 3.06 -7.69 16.65
C ILE A 164 4.16 -8.46 17.40
N PHE A 165 5.21 -8.92 16.69
CA PHE A 165 6.34 -9.59 17.35
C PHE A 165 7.12 -8.64 18.27
N LYS A 166 7.36 -7.41 17.80
CA LYS A 166 8.07 -6.38 18.57
C LYS A 166 7.30 -5.98 19.83
N ASP A 167 5.98 -5.86 19.72
CA ASP A 167 5.11 -5.49 20.84
C ASP A 167 5.15 -6.51 21.98
N LEU A 168 5.22 -7.80 21.67
CA LEU A 168 5.25 -8.81 22.73
C LEU A 168 6.52 -8.70 23.60
N VAL A 169 7.61 -8.20 23.02
CA VAL A 169 8.91 -8.05 23.69
C VAL A 169 9.02 -6.67 24.35
N PHE A 170 8.63 -5.60 23.64
CA PHE A 170 8.89 -4.22 24.03
C PHE A 170 7.65 -3.41 24.44
N ASP A 171 6.46 -4.00 24.38
CA ASP A 171 5.19 -3.36 24.74
C ASP A 171 4.97 -2.03 23.97
N SER A 172 5.27 -2.06 22.66
CA SER A 172 5.37 -0.89 21.78
C SER A 172 4.08 -0.48 21.06
N LEU A 173 3.02 -1.28 21.12
CA LEU A 173 1.76 -1.04 20.39
C LEU A 173 0.64 -0.45 21.26
N ASP A 174 0.76 -0.43 22.59
CA ASP A 174 -0.32 0.05 23.47
C ASP A 174 -0.73 1.50 23.14
N SER A 175 0.21 2.37 22.78
CA SER A 175 -0.07 3.75 22.36
C SER A 175 -0.75 3.85 20.98
N LYS A 176 -0.40 2.97 20.04
CA LYS A 176 -1.00 2.91 18.70
C LYS A 176 -2.41 2.32 18.75
N LEU A 177 -2.63 1.34 19.62
CA LEU A 177 -3.91 0.64 19.76
C LEU A 177 -4.94 1.44 20.56
N LYS A 178 -4.52 2.37 21.44
CA LYS A 178 -5.44 3.17 22.28
C LYS A 178 -6.52 2.32 22.97
N ASN A 179 -6.12 1.16 23.49
CA ASN A 179 -6.99 0.13 24.11
C ASN A 179 -8.01 -0.56 23.19
N ARG A 180 -7.88 -0.45 21.86
CA ARG A 180 -8.78 -1.08 20.87
C ARG A 180 -8.28 -2.45 20.42
N TYR A 181 -8.13 -3.35 21.37
CA TYR A 181 -7.67 -4.74 21.12
C TYR A 181 -8.73 -5.58 20.40
N ASP A 182 -10.00 -5.23 20.57
CA ASP A 182 -11.16 -5.79 19.87
C ASP A 182 -11.00 -5.72 18.36
N TYR A 183 -10.70 -4.54 17.82
CA TYR A 183 -10.57 -4.32 16.38
C TYR A 183 -9.31 -5.01 15.81
N LEU A 184 -8.20 -4.99 16.56
CA LEU A 184 -6.98 -5.72 16.19
C LEU A 184 -7.27 -7.21 16.01
N VAL A 185 -7.98 -7.82 16.96
CA VAL A 185 -8.30 -9.25 16.94
C VAL A 185 -9.32 -9.59 15.86
N GLU A 186 -10.36 -8.77 15.69
CA GLU A 186 -11.44 -9.04 14.74
C GLU A 186 -11.03 -8.80 13.28
N LYS A 187 -10.27 -7.74 12.99
CA LYS A 187 -10.01 -7.30 11.61
C LYS A 187 -8.58 -7.55 11.14
N GLN A 188 -7.59 -7.31 11.99
CA GLN A 188 -6.18 -7.31 11.55
C GLN A 188 -5.48 -8.65 11.71
N LEU A 189 -5.56 -9.30 12.87
CA LEU A 189 -4.93 -10.61 13.10
C LEU A 189 -5.34 -11.68 12.06
N PRO A 190 -6.62 -11.78 11.62
CA PRO A 190 -7.01 -12.74 10.59
C PRO A 190 -6.36 -12.50 9.23
N GLN A 191 -6.02 -11.25 8.94
CA GLN A 191 -5.32 -10.84 7.71
C GLN A 191 -3.82 -11.12 7.79
N LEU A 192 -3.22 -11.04 8.99
CA LEU A 192 -1.82 -11.39 9.21
C LEU A 192 -1.61 -12.92 9.27
N LEU A 193 -2.60 -13.66 9.74
CA LEU A 193 -2.62 -15.14 9.80
C LEU A 193 -2.95 -15.78 8.44
N ARG A 194 -2.32 -15.31 7.35
CA ARG A 194 -2.46 -15.93 6.02
C ARG A 194 -1.54 -17.15 5.88
N GLY A 195 -2.06 -18.24 5.34
CA GLY A 195 -1.33 -19.49 5.11
C GLY A 195 -0.95 -20.21 6.40
N ASN A 196 0.31 -20.65 6.51
CA ASN A 196 0.86 -21.34 7.68
C ASN A 196 1.63 -20.41 8.63
N THR A 197 1.30 -19.11 8.61
CA THR A 197 1.94 -18.11 9.46
C THR A 197 1.48 -18.29 10.91
N VAL A 198 2.43 -18.26 11.84
CA VAL A 198 2.18 -18.29 13.28
C VAL A 198 2.41 -16.89 13.82
N LEU A 199 1.49 -16.39 14.65
CA LEU A 199 1.56 -15.06 15.24
C LEU A 199 1.18 -15.12 16.73
N PRO A 200 1.73 -14.25 17.58
CA PRO A 200 1.22 -14.01 18.93
C PRO A 200 -0.22 -13.51 18.89
N VAL A 201 -1.09 -14.13 19.68
CA VAL A 201 -2.53 -13.78 19.75
C VAL A 201 -3.03 -13.66 21.19
N HIS A 202 -2.42 -14.36 22.15
CA HIS A 202 -2.94 -14.48 23.52
C HIS A 202 -2.88 -13.16 24.28
N LYS A 203 -1.78 -12.39 24.15
CA LYS A 203 -1.67 -11.03 24.73
C LYS A 203 -2.87 -10.15 24.38
N TYR A 204 -3.31 -10.21 23.13
CA TYR A 204 -4.39 -9.35 22.64
C TYR A 204 -5.77 -9.91 22.98
N LEU A 205 -5.94 -11.23 22.90
CA LEU A 205 -7.19 -11.89 23.32
C LEU A 205 -7.52 -11.63 24.79
N GLN A 206 -6.51 -11.63 25.68
CA GLN A 206 -6.70 -11.35 27.10
C GLN A 206 -7.11 -9.89 27.37
N LYS A 207 -6.72 -8.96 26.49
CA LYS A 207 -7.05 -7.54 26.62
C LYS A 207 -8.40 -7.15 25.97
N ILE A 208 -9.15 -8.13 25.46
CA ILE A 208 -10.51 -7.87 24.96
C ILE A 208 -11.44 -7.73 26.17
N GLU A 209 -12.01 -6.54 26.35
CA GLU A 209 -13.06 -6.29 27.35
C GLU A 209 -14.47 -6.54 26.80
N ASN A 210 -14.63 -6.54 25.47
CA ASN A 210 -15.92 -6.65 24.80
C ASN A 210 -16.24 -8.10 24.41
N GLU A 211 -17.24 -8.69 25.05
CA GLU A 211 -17.68 -10.07 24.78
C GLU A 211 -18.30 -10.27 23.38
N SER A 212 -18.67 -9.19 22.69
CA SER A 212 -19.29 -9.25 21.35
C SER A 212 -18.27 -9.38 20.21
N VAL A 213 -16.96 -9.44 20.51
CA VAL A 213 -15.91 -9.51 19.49
C VAL A 213 -15.96 -10.83 18.72
N ILE A 214 -16.02 -10.71 17.40
CA ILE A 214 -16.05 -11.87 16.51
C ILE A 214 -14.62 -12.36 16.28
N ILE A 215 -14.28 -13.51 16.86
CA ILE A 215 -12.96 -14.13 16.69
C ILE A 215 -12.98 -15.06 15.46
N ASP A 216 -12.20 -14.72 14.44
CA ASP A 216 -12.00 -15.52 13.22
C ASP A 216 -11.43 -16.91 13.53
N GLU A 217 -11.77 -17.91 12.70
CA GLU A 217 -11.32 -19.30 12.85
C GLU A 217 -9.79 -19.43 12.87
N LYS A 218 -9.06 -18.61 12.11
CA LYS A 218 -7.59 -18.62 12.10
C LYS A 218 -7.01 -18.21 13.45
N VAL A 219 -7.61 -17.21 14.09
CA VAL A 219 -7.20 -16.73 15.42
C VAL A 219 -7.52 -17.81 16.46
N ARG A 220 -8.70 -18.43 16.39
CA ARG A 220 -9.08 -19.56 17.28
C ARG A 220 -8.13 -20.74 17.13
N LYS A 221 -7.77 -21.10 15.90
CA LYS A 221 -6.79 -22.15 15.61
C LYS A 221 -5.45 -21.83 16.26
N MET A 222 -4.96 -20.60 16.11
CA MET A 222 -3.71 -20.17 16.72
C MET A 222 -3.78 -20.18 18.27
N ALA A 223 -4.89 -19.75 18.86
CA ALA A 223 -5.11 -19.81 20.31
C ALA A 223 -5.12 -21.25 20.87
N GLY A 224 -5.47 -22.23 20.03
CA GLY A 224 -5.39 -23.65 20.39
C GLY A 224 -3.97 -24.18 20.60
N TYR A 225 -2.95 -23.53 20.02
CA TYR A 225 -1.59 -24.09 19.97
C TYR A 225 -0.91 -24.12 21.35
N SER A 226 -0.16 -25.18 21.62
CA SER A 226 0.78 -25.30 22.73
C SER A 226 2.20 -24.91 22.28
N PRO A 227 3.14 -24.68 23.22
CA PRO A 227 4.54 -24.42 22.86
C PRO A 227 5.17 -25.54 22.00
N GLU A 228 4.74 -26.79 22.19
CA GLU A 228 5.25 -27.93 21.42
C GLU A 228 4.74 -27.97 19.97
N ASP A 229 3.55 -27.44 19.70
CA ASP A 229 2.98 -27.35 18.34
C ASP A 229 3.77 -26.38 17.45
N LEU A 230 4.54 -25.49 18.07
CA LEU A 230 5.43 -24.54 17.39
C LEU A 230 6.75 -25.15 16.95
N LEU A 231 7.08 -26.37 17.38
CA LEU A 231 8.33 -27.05 17.07
C LEU A 231 8.22 -27.78 15.72
N ASN A 232 9.11 -27.47 14.78
CA ASN A 232 9.20 -28.21 13.52
C ASN A 232 10.02 -29.50 13.69
N ASN A 233 9.98 -30.38 12.68
CA ASN A 233 10.69 -31.66 12.73
C ASN A 233 12.21 -31.52 12.94
N ASN A 234 12.83 -30.45 12.45
CA ASN A 234 14.26 -30.22 12.65
C ASN A 234 14.61 -29.89 14.10
N ILE A 235 13.78 -29.07 14.77
CA ILE A 235 13.96 -28.76 16.19
C ILE A 235 13.68 -30.00 17.04
N LYS A 236 12.65 -30.78 16.70
CA LYS A 236 12.29 -32.01 17.43
C LYS A 236 13.39 -33.08 17.39
N LYS A 237 14.17 -33.17 16.30
CA LYS A 237 15.32 -34.08 16.19
C LYS A 237 16.41 -33.83 17.23
N ASP A 238 16.56 -32.58 17.67
CA ASP A 238 17.57 -32.18 18.64
C ASP A 238 17.10 -32.32 20.10
N ARG A 239 15.87 -32.81 20.34
CA ARG A 239 15.24 -32.88 21.67
C ARG A 239 16.03 -33.74 22.65
N GLU A 240 16.43 -34.95 22.25
CA GLU A 240 17.18 -35.87 23.11
C GLU A 240 18.54 -35.28 23.51
N ALA A 241 19.30 -34.81 22.50
CA ALA A 241 20.58 -34.15 22.73
C ALA A 241 20.45 -32.90 23.62
N TYR A 242 19.35 -32.16 23.51
CA TYR A 242 19.06 -31.04 24.40
C TYR A 242 18.84 -31.50 25.84
N LEU A 243 18.00 -32.51 26.07
CA LEU A 243 17.73 -33.04 27.41
C LEU A 243 18.99 -33.60 28.08
N GLU A 244 19.89 -34.23 27.30
CA GLU A 244 21.18 -34.73 27.80
C GLU A 244 22.16 -33.62 28.19
N SER A 245 22.10 -32.47 27.50
CA SER A 245 23.03 -31.35 27.73
C SER A 245 22.80 -30.62 29.05
N LYS A 246 21.60 -30.72 29.64
CA LYS A 246 21.22 -30.15 30.95
C LYS A 246 21.48 -28.64 31.11
N PHE A 247 21.41 -27.87 30.01
CA PHE A 247 21.53 -26.41 30.07
C PHE A 247 20.49 -25.79 31.01
N SER A 248 20.97 -24.96 31.92
CA SER A 248 20.20 -24.36 33.02
C SER A 248 19.54 -23.03 32.66
N SER A 249 20.00 -22.34 31.61
CA SER A 249 19.45 -21.05 31.13
C SER A 249 19.57 -20.87 29.61
N LEU A 250 18.80 -19.94 29.03
CA LEU A 250 18.93 -19.52 27.63
C LEU A 250 20.30 -18.88 27.36
N GLU A 251 20.83 -18.13 28.33
CA GLU A 251 22.16 -17.51 28.28
C GLU A 251 23.28 -18.54 28.17
N GLU A 252 23.17 -19.65 28.91
CA GLU A 252 24.16 -20.73 28.85
C GLU A 252 24.22 -21.35 27.44
N ILE A 253 23.08 -21.47 26.77
CA ILE A 253 23.00 -22.00 25.41
C ILE A 253 23.59 -21.01 24.42
N VAL A 254 23.28 -19.71 24.52
CA VAL A 254 23.85 -18.68 23.62
C VAL A 254 25.38 -18.65 23.73
N ASN A 255 25.90 -18.71 24.95
CA ASN A 255 27.35 -18.64 25.20
C ASN A 255 28.09 -19.97 25.01
N SER A 256 27.37 -21.06 24.70
CA SER A 256 27.97 -22.37 24.46
C SER A 256 28.76 -22.44 23.14
N ASN A 257 29.67 -23.42 23.05
CA ASN A 257 30.42 -23.75 21.83
C ASN A 257 29.62 -24.61 20.84
N LEU A 258 28.28 -24.65 20.94
CA LEU A 258 27.44 -25.41 20.02
C LEU A 258 27.49 -24.83 18.59
N PRO A 259 27.41 -25.68 17.55
CA PRO A 259 27.21 -25.22 16.19
C PRO A 259 25.95 -24.36 16.09
N SER A 260 26.01 -23.30 15.30
CA SER A 260 24.96 -22.28 15.15
C SER A 260 23.54 -22.84 15.03
N THR A 261 23.32 -23.79 14.13
CA THR A 261 22.01 -24.39 13.89
C THR A 261 21.50 -25.16 15.11
N LYS A 262 22.38 -25.92 15.77
CA LYS A 262 22.05 -26.71 16.96
C LYS A 262 21.77 -25.81 18.15
N LYS A 263 22.55 -24.74 18.30
CA LYS A 263 22.35 -23.69 19.30
C LYS A 263 20.95 -23.07 19.17
N LEU A 264 20.57 -22.66 17.95
CA LEU A 264 19.24 -22.10 17.68
C LEU A 264 18.11 -23.09 18.04
N ASN A 265 18.24 -24.37 17.68
CA ASN A 265 17.25 -25.39 18.02
C ASN A 265 17.14 -25.59 19.54
N PHE A 266 18.27 -25.63 20.24
CA PHE A 266 18.31 -25.77 21.70
C PHE A 266 17.64 -24.60 22.42
N LEU A 267 17.81 -23.37 21.91
CA LEU A 267 17.12 -22.20 22.45
C LEU A 267 15.60 -22.31 22.33
N VAL A 268 15.09 -22.72 21.16
CA VAL A 268 13.64 -22.92 20.98
C VAL A 268 13.12 -24.08 21.83
N LEU A 269 13.89 -25.16 21.98
CA LEU A 269 13.54 -26.29 22.86
C LEU A 269 13.47 -25.86 24.33
N ARG A 270 14.45 -25.08 24.80
CA ARG A 270 14.41 -24.52 26.15
C ARG A 270 13.23 -23.59 26.33
N ALA A 271 13.00 -22.69 25.38
CA ALA A 271 11.86 -21.78 25.39
C ALA A 271 10.54 -22.56 25.53
N ALA A 272 10.37 -23.66 24.79
CA ALA A 272 9.16 -24.47 24.84
C ALA A 272 9.02 -25.27 26.16
N LEU A 273 10.09 -25.93 26.61
CA LEU A 273 10.01 -26.97 27.63
C LEU A 273 10.31 -26.49 29.06
N HIS A 274 11.24 -25.56 29.24
CA HIS A 274 11.83 -25.31 30.56
C HIS A 274 11.90 -23.83 30.97
N ALA A 275 12.06 -22.89 30.03
CA ALA A 275 12.11 -21.48 30.37
C ALA A 275 10.74 -20.98 30.85
N ASP A 276 10.71 -20.15 31.89
CA ASP A 276 9.52 -19.39 32.25
C ASP A 276 9.36 -18.14 31.35
N ASP A 277 8.22 -17.45 31.49
CA ASP A 277 7.91 -16.25 30.72
C ASP A 277 8.89 -15.09 31.00
N LYS A 278 9.39 -14.97 32.24
CA LYS A 278 10.29 -13.90 32.67
C LYS A 278 11.69 -14.07 32.09
N GLU A 279 12.26 -15.27 32.20
CA GLU A 279 13.54 -15.65 31.59
C GLU A 279 13.48 -15.40 30.08
N LEU A 280 12.41 -15.90 29.44
CA LEU A 280 12.25 -15.80 27.99
C LEU A 280 12.09 -14.34 27.53
N LYS A 281 11.28 -13.53 28.22
CA LYS A 281 11.11 -12.11 27.88
C LYS A 281 12.41 -11.32 28.08
N SER A 282 13.14 -11.56 29.16
CA SER A 282 14.43 -10.92 29.41
C SER A 282 15.46 -11.26 28.34
N PHE A 283 15.61 -12.55 28.03
CA PHE A 283 16.52 -13.04 26.99
C PHE A 283 16.20 -12.43 25.62
N LEU A 284 14.92 -12.43 25.22
CA LEU A 284 14.46 -11.86 23.96
C LEU A 284 14.73 -10.35 23.87
N ARG A 285 14.59 -9.59 24.97
CA ARG A 285 14.92 -8.16 25.00
C ARG A 285 16.41 -7.90 24.76
N THR A 286 17.28 -8.71 25.36
CA THR A 286 18.74 -8.57 25.22
C THR A 286 19.20 -8.90 23.81
N HIS A 287 18.74 -10.03 23.25
CA HIS A 287 19.28 -10.56 22.00
C HIS A 287 18.45 -10.23 20.74
N TYR A 288 17.38 -9.43 20.84
CA TYR A 288 16.44 -9.18 19.73
C TYR A 288 17.13 -8.81 18.41
N LYS A 289 18.00 -7.80 18.43
CA LYS A 289 18.69 -7.28 17.23
C LYS A 289 19.69 -8.28 16.64
N GLU A 290 20.32 -9.07 17.50
CA GLU A 290 21.28 -10.10 17.09
C GLU A 290 20.55 -11.19 16.29
N PHE A 291 19.39 -11.63 16.79
CA PHE A 291 18.56 -12.62 16.10
C PHE A 291 17.94 -12.12 14.80
N GLU A 292 17.58 -10.83 14.70
CA GLU A 292 17.12 -10.25 13.43
C GLU A 292 18.19 -10.31 12.33
N SER A 293 19.46 -10.14 12.72
CA SER A 293 20.60 -10.10 11.78
C SER A 293 21.15 -11.49 11.44
N TYR A 294 20.86 -12.51 12.26
CA TYR A 294 21.46 -13.83 12.14
C TYR A 294 20.79 -14.71 11.08
N ARG A 295 21.57 -15.52 10.35
CA ARG A 295 21.02 -16.48 9.38
C ARG A 295 20.11 -17.48 10.08
N PHE A 296 18.85 -17.57 9.66
CA PHE A 296 17.76 -18.33 10.31
C PHE A 296 17.31 -17.84 11.70
N GLY A 297 17.95 -16.79 12.24
CA GLY A 297 17.59 -16.15 13.50
C GLY A 297 16.16 -15.62 13.53
N PRO A 298 15.65 -14.90 12.51
CA PRO A 298 14.30 -14.34 12.52
C PRO A 298 13.21 -15.40 12.68
N THR A 299 13.38 -16.57 12.05
CA THR A 299 12.41 -17.67 12.17
C THR A 299 12.37 -18.24 13.59
N MET A 300 13.52 -18.37 14.24
CA MET A 300 13.63 -18.89 15.61
C MET A 300 13.15 -17.87 16.62
N LEU A 301 13.47 -16.59 16.39
CA LEU A 301 12.99 -15.46 17.15
C LEU A 301 11.45 -15.43 17.17
N ARG A 302 10.81 -15.49 16.00
CA ARG A 302 9.34 -15.53 15.90
C ARG A 302 8.73 -16.70 16.67
N LYS A 303 9.35 -17.88 16.62
CA LYS A 303 8.90 -19.06 17.40
C LYS A 303 9.01 -18.82 18.90
N MET A 304 10.15 -18.34 19.37
CA MET A 304 10.35 -18.03 20.80
C MET A 304 9.38 -16.94 21.28
N ILE A 305 9.09 -15.93 20.46
CA ILE A 305 8.11 -14.89 20.78
C ILE A 305 6.69 -15.51 20.85
N CYS A 306 6.28 -16.37 19.92
CA CYS A 306 4.98 -17.05 20.04
C CYS A 306 4.91 -17.98 21.27
N ILE A 307 6.02 -18.62 21.65
CA ILE A 307 6.09 -19.43 22.88
C ILE A 307 5.92 -18.53 24.12
N LEU A 308 6.58 -17.36 24.14
CA LEU A 308 6.41 -16.36 25.19
C LEU A 308 4.95 -15.93 25.32
N ASP A 309 4.27 -15.68 24.20
CA ASP A 309 2.86 -15.29 24.17
C ASP A 309 1.99 -16.34 24.85
N ILE A 310 2.19 -17.60 24.49
CA ILE A 310 1.46 -18.73 25.08
C ILE A 310 1.76 -18.82 26.59
N LYS A 311 3.03 -18.78 26.99
CA LYS A 311 3.43 -18.97 28.40
C LYS A 311 2.94 -17.85 29.31
N ALA A 312 2.99 -16.61 28.83
CA ALA A 312 2.62 -15.44 29.62
C ALA A 312 1.10 -15.23 29.68
N TYR A 313 0.37 -15.49 28.59
CA TYR A 313 -1.01 -15.00 28.44
C TYR A 313 -2.06 -16.10 28.23
N LYS A 314 -1.70 -17.34 27.85
CA LYS A 314 -2.70 -18.40 27.59
C LYS A 314 -3.42 -18.89 28.86
N SER A 315 -2.72 -18.95 29.98
CA SER A 315 -3.25 -19.46 31.26
C SER A 315 -4.08 -18.42 32.03
N SER A 316 -4.08 -17.17 31.56
CA SER A 316 -4.64 -16.00 32.23
C SER A 316 -5.90 -15.47 31.53
N ALA A 317 -6.42 -16.21 30.54
CA ALA A 317 -7.58 -15.89 29.71
C ALA A 317 -8.71 -16.90 29.90
#